data_AF-A0A6C8F4L1-F1
#
_entry.id   AF-A0A6C8F4L1-F1
#
_cell.length_a   1.000
_cell.length_b   1.000
_cell.length_c   1.000
_cell.angle_alpha   90.00
_cell.angle_beta   90.00
_cell.angle_gamma   90.00
#
_symmetry.space_group_name_H-M   'P 1'
#
loop_
_entity.id
_entity.type
_entity.pdbx_description
1 polymer ?
#
loop_
_entity_poly.entity_id
_entity_poly.type
_entity_poly.pdbx_seq_one_letter_code
_entity_poly.pdbx_strand_id
1 'polypeptide(L)'
;MQLYSNLGGEKVKRSVDISALNKAFRMYHAIRKEVPGMKGGKWEPFDITDAWCLASELRNGEAMIEHCEQCQCTFFTSINQRTCVECPFCRVSKAA
;
A
#
# COMPACT_ATOMS: atom_id res chain seq x y z
N MET A 1 -0.41 -2.22 0.35
CA MET A 1 0.55 -2.91 -0.54
C MET A 1 1.78 -3.48 0.16
N GLN A 2 2.32 -2.88 1.23
CA GLN A 2 3.46 -3.46 1.97
C GLN A 2 3.23 -4.92 2.43
N LEU A 3 2.06 -5.21 3.02
CA LEU A 3 1.70 -6.58 3.44
C LEU A 3 1.74 -7.58 2.28
N TYR A 4 1.24 -7.17 1.12
CA TYR A 4 1.24 -7.99 -0.09
C TYR A 4 2.65 -8.26 -0.59
N SER A 5 3.50 -7.22 -0.68
CA SER A 5 4.90 -7.36 -1.05
C SER A 5 5.68 -8.24 -0.07
N ASN A 6 5.41 -8.15 1.24
CA ASN A 6 6.06 -8.99 2.24
C ASN A 6 5.65 -10.47 2.12
N LEU A 7 4.37 -10.74 1.82
CA LEU A 7 3.84 -12.11 1.71
C LEU A 7 4.25 -12.79 0.40
N GLY A 8 4.27 -12.04 -0.70
CA GLY A 8 4.60 -12.59 -2.01
C GLY A 8 6.08 -12.44 -2.39
N GLY A 9 6.82 -11.48 -1.82
CA GLY A 9 8.20 -11.19 -2.21
C GLY A 9 8.30 -10.68 -3.66
N GLU A 10 9.49 -10.75 -4.26
CA GLU A 10 9.78 -10.19 -5.60
C GLU A 10 8.90 -10.76 -6.73
N LYS A 11 8.31 -11.95 -6.55
CA LYS A 11 7.45 -12.58 -7.56
C LYS A 11 6.18 -11.77 -7.85
N VAL A 12 5.72 -10.95 -6.90
CA VAL A 12 4.50 -10.14 -7.07
C VAL A 12 4.65 -9.06 -8.13
N LYS A 13 5.89 -8.67 -8.44
CA LYS A 13 6.22 -7.73 -9.52
C LYS A 13 6.11 -8.36 -10.91
N ARG A 14 6.11 -9.70 -10.99
CA ARG A 14 6.04 -10.43 -12.26
C ARG A 14 4.66 -11.04 -12.52
N SER A 15 3.95 -11.41 -11.45
CA SER A 15 2.60 -11.96 -11.52
C SER A 15 1.82 -11.64 -10.25
N VAL A 16 0.50 -11.46 -10.38
CA VAL A 16 -0.37 -11.25 -9.22
C VAL A 16 -0.53 -12.56 -8.46
N ASP A 17 -0.03 -12.63 -7.23
CA ASP A 17 -0.21 -13.78 -6.35
C ASP A 17 -1.53 -13.65 -5.57
N ILE A 18 -2.56 -14.33 -6.04
CA ILE A 18 -3.90 -14.29 -5.43
C ILE A 18 -3.89 -14.77 -3.97
N SER A 19 -3.03 -15.72 -3.61
CA SER A 19 -2.93 -16.22 -2.23
C SER A 19 -2.34 -15.16 -1.31
N ALA A 20 -1.26 -14.50 -1.74
CA ALA A 20 -0.66 -13.40 -1.01
C ALA A 20 -1.61 -12.20 -0.92
N LEU A 21 -2.35 -11.89 -2.00
CA LEU A 21 -3.31 -10.79 -2.05
C LEU A 21 -4.45 -11.01 -1.03
N ASN A 22 -5.07 -12.19 -1.04
CA ASN A 22 -6.13 -12.53 -0.09
C ASN A 22 -5.67 -12.49 1.36
N LYS A 23 -4.46 -12.98 1.65
CA LYS A 23 -3.87 -12.89 3.00
C LYS A 23 -3.61 -11.45 3.40
N ALA A 24 -2.99 -10.66 2.54
CA ALA A 24 -2.72 -9.23 2.78
C ALA A 24 -4.01 -8.45 3.02
N PHE A 25 -5.05 -8.71 2.23
CA PHE A 25 -6.36 -8.09 2.36
C PHE A 25 -7.02 -8.39 3.71
N ARG A 26 -7.02 -9.66 4.14
CA ARG A 26 -7.53 -10.06 5.46
C ARG A 26 -6.75 -9.40 6.61
N MET A 27 -5.42 -9.35 6.49
CA MET A 27 -4.57 -8.69 7.49
C MET A 27 -4.82 -7.18 7.55
N TYR A 28 -4.98 -6.52 6.39
CA TYR A 28 -5.34 -5.11 6.32
C TYR A 28 -6.64 -4.81 7.08
N HIS A 29 -7.70 -5.59 6.84
CA HIS A 29 -8.96 -5.41 7.56
C HIS A 29 -8.85 -5.72 9.05
N ALA A 30 -8.04 -6.71 9.44
CA ALA A 30 -7.79 -7.00 10.86
C ALA A 30 -7.09 -5.83 11.55
N ILE A 31 -5.98 -5.33 10.98
CA ILE A 31 -5.24 -4.18 11.53
C ILE A 31 -6.14 -2.96 11.64
N ARG A 32 -6.93 -2.68 10.60
CA ARG A 32 -7.83 -1.54 10.57
C ARG A 32 -8.88 -1.56 11.69
N LYS A 33 -9.32 -2.75 12.13
CA LYS A 33 -10.26 -2.88 13.26
C LYS A 33 -9.62 -2.47 14.59
N GLU A 34 -8.30 -2.61 14.70
CA GLU A 34 -7.55 -2.30 15.91
C GLU A 34 -7.05 -0.85 15.95
N VAL A 35 -6.90 -0.18 14.81
CA VAL A 35 -6.38 1.20 14.76
C VAL A 35 -7.50 2.23 15.08
N PRO A 36 -7.35 3.04 16.15
CA PRO A 36 -8.29 4.11 16.47
C PRO A 36 -8.39 5.15 15.34
N GLY A 37 -9.58 5.70 15.11
CA GLY A 37 -9.79 6.74 14.09
C GLY A 37 -9.99 6.21 12.65
N MET A 38 -9.81 4.90 12.40
CA MET A 38 -10.05 4.28 11.09
C MET A 38 -11.46 3.69 10.93
N LYS A 39 -12.39 3.91 11.88
CA LYS A 39 -13.73 3.30 11.85
C LYS A 39 -14.83 4.19 11.22
N GLY A 40 -14.48 5.34 10.64
CA GLY A 40 -15.43 6.29 10.04
C GLY A 40 -15.35 6.41 8.51
N GLY A 41 -16.41 6.95 7.90
CA GLY A 41 -16.55 7.09 6.43
C GLY A 41 -15.51 7.99 5.75
N LYS A 42 -14.80 8.85 6.52
CA LYS A 42 -13.68 9.66 6.00
C LYS A 42 -12.57 8.81 5.37
N TRP A 43 -12.40 7.59 5.86
CA TRP A 43 -11.30 6.71 5.48
C TRP A 43 -11.83 5.43 4.88
N GLU A 44 -12.69 5.43 3.86
CA GLU A 44 -13.30 4.19 3.34
C GLU A 44 -12.28 3.04 3.16
N PRO A 45 -12.57 1.82 3.68
CA PRO A 45 -11.66 0.69 3.50
C PRO A 45 -11.62 0.28 2.04
N PHE A 46 -10.44 -0.12 1.57
CA PHE A 46 -10.32 -0.76 0.27
C PHE A 46 -11.15 -2.04 0.24
N ASP A 47 -11.82 -2.28 -0.89
CA ASP A 47 -12.38 -3.58 -1.18
C ASP A 47 -11.33 -4.51 -1.84
N ILE A 48 -11.74 -5.74 -2.17
CA ILE A 48 -10.82 -6.71 -2.78
C ILE A 48 -10.47 -6.34 -4.22
N THR A 49 -11.35 -5.60 -4.91
CA THR A 49 -11.15 -5.11 -6.28
C THR A 49 -10.09 -4.01 -6.29
N ASP A 50 -10.18 -3.05 -5.37
CA ASP A 50 -9.17 -2.01 -5.16
C ASP A 50 -7.80 -2.64 -4.90
N ALA A 51 -7.75 -3.64 -4.00
CA ALA A 51 -6.52 -4.35 -3.70
C ALA A 51 -5.94 -5.06 -4.94
N TRP A 52 -6.80 -5.64 -5.79
CA TRP A 52 -6.39 -6.25 -7.05
C TRP A 52 -5.86 -5.21 -8.05
N CYS A 53 -6.51 -4.06 -8.18
CA CYS A 53 -6.05 -2.96 -9.03
C CYS A 53 -4.64 -2.52 -8.63
N LEU A 54 -4.40 -2.27 -7.33
CA LEU A 54 -3.08 -1.90 -6.83
C LEU A 54 -2.02 -2.99 -7.07
N ALA A 55 -2.40 -4.26 -6.97
CA ALA A 55 -1.50 -5.38 -7.29
C ALA A 55 -1.20 -5.47 -8.79
N SER A 56 -2.18 -5.17 -9.64
CA SER A 56 -2.02 -5.10 -11.09
C SER A 56 -1.10 -3.95 -11.50
N GLU A 57 -1.26 -2.76 -10.91
CA GLU A 57 -0.37 -1.62 -11.14
C GLU A 57 1.08 -1.97 -10.77
N LEU A 58 1.28 -2.61 -9.60
CA LEU A 58 2.60 -3.06 -9.16
C LEU A 58 3.23 -4.09 -10.12
N ARG A 59 2.42 -5.01 -10.66
CA ARG A 59 2.87 -5.98 -11.68
C ARG A 59 3.23 -5.29 -12.99
N ASN A 60 2.44 -4.31 -13.41
CA ASN A 60 2.63 -3.60 -14.67
C ASN A 60 3.78 -2.57 -14.62
N GLY A 61 4.38 -2.35 -13.44
CA GLY A 61 5.39 -1.31 -13.23
C GLY A 61 4.80 0.10 -13.16
N GLU A 62 3.47 0.22 -13.02
CA GLU A 62 2.73 1.47 -12.87
C GLU A 62 2.71 1.96 -11.42
N ALA A 63 3.23 1.14 -10.50
CA ALA A 63 3.43 1.46 -9.10
C ALA A 63 4.70 0.82 -8.56
N MET A 64 5.22 1.38 -7.46
CA MET A 64 6.41 0.90 -6.79
C MET A 64 6.32 1.02 -5.27
N ILE A 65 7.17 0.25 -4.58
CA ILE A 65 7.39 0.39 -3.14
C ILE A 65 8.72 1.10 -2.97
N GLU A 66 8.67 2.31 -2.45
CA GLU A 66 9.84 3.15 -2.24
C GLU A 66 10.28 3.10 -0.79
N HIS A 67 11.57 3.35 -0.57
CA HIS A 67 12.18 3.45 0.74
C HIS A 67 12.48 4.92 1.04
N CYS A 68 12.01 5.41 2.18
CA CYS A 68 12.33 6.76 2.62
C CYS A 68 13.68 6.79 3.33
N GLU A 69 14.62 7.59 2.84
CA GLU A 69 15.94 7.74 3.48
C GLU A 69 15.88 8.47 4.84
N GLN A 70 14.84 9.27 5.08
CA GLN A 70 14.70 10.05 6.32
C GLN A 70 14.15 9.20 7.48
N CYS A 71 12.97 8.58 7.31
CA CYS A 71 12.32 7.80 8.37
C CYS A 71 12.46 6.29 8.22
N GLN A 72 13.16 5.82 7.17
CA GLN A 72 13.43 4.40 6.90
C GLN A 72 12.17 3.54 6.70
N CYS A 73 11.01 4.16 6.46
CA CYS A 73 9.79 3.44 6.14
C CYS A 73 9.74 3.11 4.65
N THR A 74 8.99 2.06 4.32
CA THR A 74 8.56 1.81 2.95
C THR A 74 7.16 2.34 2.70
N PHE A 75 6.92 2.91 1.52
CA PHE A 75 5.62 3.44 1.13
C PHE A 75 5.31 3.10 -0.32
N PHE A 76 4.02 3.00 -0.63
CA PHE A 76 3.53 2.67 -1.97
C PHE A 76 3.30 3.94 -2.76
N THR A 77 3.78 3.95 -4.00
CA THR A 77 3.67 5.08 -4.92
C THR A 77 3.16 4.57 -6.27
N SER A 78 2.35 5.38 -6.95
CA SER A 78 1.83 5.07 -8.30
C SER A 78 2.22 6.19 -9.25
N ILE A 79 2.49 5.89 -10.52
CA ILE A 79 2.84 6.88 -11.54
C ILE A 79 1.76 7.95 -11.68
N ASN A 80 0.51 7.60 -11.35
CA ASN A 80 -0.62 8.52 -11.40
C ASN A 80 -0.71 9.46 -10.18
N GLN A 81 0.12 9.29 -9.15
CA GLN A 81 0.24 10.23 -8.03
C GLN A 81 1.09 11.44 -8.47
N ARG A 82 0.41 12.56 -8.75
CA ARG A 82 0.94 13.78 -9.40
C ARG A 82 2.29 14.30 -8.85
N THR A 83 3.20 14.60 -9.79
CA THR A 83 4.34 15.55 -9.80
C THR A 83 5.34 15.59 -8.64
N CYS A 84 5.11 14.94 -7.51
CA CYS A 84 6.08 14.84 -6.43
C CYS A 84 5.81 13.60 -5.59
N VAL A 85 6.75 12.66 -5.61
CA VAL A 85 6.70 11.45 -4.80
C VAL A 85 7.50 11.71 -3.53
N GLU A 86 6.79 11.97 -2.44
CA GLU A 86 7.39 12.18 -1.12
C GLU A 86 6.88 11.13 -0.15
N CYS A 87 7.72 10.79 0.84
CA CYS A 87 7.29 9.95 1.95
C CYS A 87 6.09 10.60 2.66
N PRO A 88 4.92 9.93 2.70
CA PRO A 88 3.71 10.51 3.28
C PRO A 88 3.85 10.77 4.78
N PHE A 89 4.68 9.99 5.47
CA PHE A 89 4.91 10.14 6.91
C PHE A 89 5.80 11.35 7.21
N CYS A 90 6.88 11.55 6.44
CA CYS A 90 7.77 12.71 6.63
C CYS A 90 7.08 14.02 6.21
N ARG A 91 6.28 14.00 5.14
CA ARG A 91 5.53 15.19 4.70
C ARG A 91 4.54 15.67 5.77
N VAL A 92 3.79 14.76 6.37
CA VAL A 92 2.82 15.09 7.42
C VAL A 92 3.53 15.69 8.64
N SER A 93 4.72 15.21 8.98
CA SER A 93 5.51 15.76 10.10
C SER A 93 6.02 17.19 9.88
N LYS A 94 6.13 17.67 8.64
CA LYS A 94 6.54 19.05 8.31
C LYS A 94 5.38 20.05 8.31
N ALA A 95 4.15 19.57 8.28
CA ALA A 95 2.93 20.39 8.21
C ALA A 95 2.20 20.50 9.55
N ALA A 96 2.77 19.93 10.62
CA ALA A 96 2.24 19.92 11.99
C ALA A 96 3.02 20.89 12.89
#